data_AF-A0A951TTM3-F1
#
_entry.id   AF-A0A951TTM3-F1
#
_cell.length_a   1.000
_cell.length_b   1.000
_cell.length_c   1.000
_cell.angle_alpha   90.00
_cell.angle_beta   90.00
_cell.angle_gamma   90.00
#
_symmetry.space_group_name_H-M   'P 1'
#
loop_
_entity.id
_entity.type
_entity.pdbx_description
1 polymer ?
#
loop_
_entity_poly.entity_id
_entity_poly.type
_entity_poly.pdbx_seq_one_letter_code
_entity_poly.pdbx_strand_id
1 'polypeptide(L)'
;MTDAIELTFAAADPHQRALAALDDPQHGSHAAVAWCSAHLCAADSVLYTAAQRRLPDGRKRVAALRVLDHRLQQALCLLDRRVTGDVHLAGVAIETYAEAVRSRLQAHAEAEAQLVEELTVDLSAPDEQELCVRLTKAMLHAPTRPHPYTRHSPLSRLIARLDATVDRVRDVLDNRVVPTPQRPRTPCVPGRWGSYLMAQPYPSAKQQLPGAQGATGTDLPPSARAGSPPAPPS
;
A
#
# COMPACT_ATOMS: atom_id res chain seq x y z
N MET A 1 22.77 -8.43 13.63
CA MET A 1 22.46 -9.55 12.71
C MET A 1 20.97 -9.72 12.44
N THR A 2 20.08 -9.09 13.21
CA THR A 2 18.62 -9.20 13.01
C THR A 2 18.09 -8.33 11.86
N ASP A 3 18.76 -7.21 11.56
CA ASP A 3 18.21 -6.19 10.65
C ASP A 3 18.32 -6.57 9.16
N ALA A 4 19.36 -7.31 8.76
CA ALA A 4 19.59 -7.78 7.38
C ALA A 4 18.51 -8.74 6.85
N ILE A 5 17.75 -9.33 7.77
CA ILE A 5 16.69 -10.28 7.46
C ILE A 5 15.40 -9.54 7.11
N GLU A 6 15.21 -8.31 7.59
CA GLU A 6 13.94 -7.61 7.47
C GLU A 6 13.63 -7.17 6.03
N LEU A 7 14.62 -6.65 5.29
CA LEU A 7 14.39 -6.23 3.90
C LEU A 7 14.16 -7.44 2.98
N THR A 8 14.97 -8.49 3.17
CA THR A 8 14.81 -9.75 2.44
C THR A 8 13.44 -10.37 2.69
N PHE A 9 12.99 -10.37 3.95
CA PHE A 9 11.65 -10.83 4.31
C PHE A 9 10.55 -9.95 3.73
N ALA A 10 10.69 -8.62 3.79
CA ALA A 10 9.72 -7.68 3.22
C ALA A 10 9.60 -7.81 1.69
N ALA A 11 10.68 -8.16 1.00
CA ALA A 11 10.66 -8.46 -0.44
C ALA A 11 10.07 -9.85 -0.74
N ALA A 12 10.33 -10.86 0.10
CA ALA A 12 9.88 -12.23 -0.12
C ALA A 12 8.42 -12.51 0.31
N ASP A 13 7.90 -11.83 1.34
CA ASP A 13 6.54 -12.04 1.88
C ASP A 13 5.44 -11.89 0.81
N PRO A 14 5.45 -10.86 -0.06
CA PRO A 14 4.45 -10.74 -1.13
C PRO A 14 4.47 -11.90 -2.13
N HIS A 15 5.65 -12.42 -2.48
CA HIS A 15 5.77 -13.59 -3.36
C HIS A 15 5.17 -14.85 -2.72
N GLN A 16 5.46 -15.08 -1.45
CA GLN A 16 4.92 -16.23 -0.71
C GLN A 16 3.40 -16.15 -0.57
N ARG A 17 2.86 -14.96 -0.27
CA ARG A 17 1.41 -14.75 -0.19
C ARG A 17 0.71 -14.92 -1.52
N ALA A 18 1.32 -14.47 -2.61
CA ALA A 18 0.78 -14.68 -3.94
C ALA A 18 0.79 -16.16 -4.33
N LEU A 19 1.86 -16.90 -4.04
CA LEU A 19 1.93 -18.35 -4.28
C LEU A 19 0.89 -19.10 -3.46
N ALA A 20 0.78 -18.83 -2.16
CA ALA A 20 -0.22 -19.43 -1.29
C ALA A 20 -1.64 -19.11 -1.76
N ALA A 21 -1.88 -17.90 -2.26
CA ALA A 21 -3.15 -17.53 -2.85
C ALA A 21 -3.44 -18.33 -4.13
N LEU A 22 -2.47 -18.65 -4.98
CA LEU A 22 -2.71 -19.49 -6.17
C LEU A 22 -3.14 -20.92 -5.83
N ASP A 23 -2.91 -21.39 -4.59
CA ASP A 23 -3.31 -22.71 -4.14
C ASP A 23 -4.76 -22.77 -3.61
N ASP A 24 -5.43 -21.62 -3.45
CA ASP A 24 -6.86 -21.56 -3.08
C ASP A 24 -7.75 -21.64 -4.34
N PRO A 25 -8.51 -22.74 -4.53
CA PRO A 25 -9.30 -22.99 -5.73
C PRO A 25 -10.58 -22.15 -5.84
N GLN A 26 -11.05 -21.52 -4.76
CA GLN A 26 -12.32 -20.79 -4.79
C GLN A 26 -12.14 -19.29 -5.09
N HIS A 27 -11.14 -18.65 -4.48
CA HIS A 27 -10.96 -17.18 -4.60
C HIS A 27 -9.50 -16.76 -4.73
N GLY A 28 -8.58 -17.72 -4.72
CA GLY A 28 -7.15 -17.49 -4.60
C GLY A 28 -6.51 -16.69 -5.74
N SER A 29 -7.01 -16.89 -6.96
CA SER A 29 -6.48 -16.20 -8.16
C SER A 29 -6.59 -14.68 -8.06
N HIS A 30 -7.65 -14.16 -7.43
CA HIS A 30 -7.86 -12.72 -7.26
C HIS A 30 -6.92 -12.12 -6.22
N ALA A 31 -6.65 -12.83 -5.13
CA ALA A 31 -5.68 -12.41 -4.13
C ALA A 31 -4.25 -12.49 -4.66
N ALA A 32 -3.92 -13.52 -5.45
CA ALA A 32 -2.61 -13.63 -6.10
C ALA A 32 -2.35 -12.46 -7.05
N VAL A 33 -3.35 -12.09 -7.86
CA VAL A 33 -3.28 -10.91 -8.74
C VAL A 33 -3.06 -9.63 -7.94
N ALA A 34 -3.77 -9.45 -6.83
CA ALA A 34 -3.62 -8.30 -5.95
C ALA A 34 -2.22 -8.17 -5.36
N TRP A 35 -1.72 -9.25 -4.73
CA TRP A 35 -0.39 -9.27 -4.11
C TRP A 35 0.72 -9.01 -5.12
N CYS A 36 0.71 -9.70 -6.26
CA CYS A 36 1.73 -9.51 -7.28
C CYS A 36 1.70 -8.11 -7.90
N SER A 37 0.52 -7.58 -8.23
CA SER A 37 0.41 -6.26 -8.86
C SER A 37 0.90 -5.16 -7.92
N ALA A 38 0.53 -5.25 -6.64
CA ALA A 38 1.00 -4.33 -5.61
C ALA A 38 2.52 -4.39 -5.44
N HIS A 39 3.07 -5.61 -5.37
CA HIS A 39 4.50 -5.86 -5.22
C HIS A 39 5.32 -5.29 -6.37
N LEU A 40 4.97 -5.61 -7.61
CA LEU A 40 5.71 -5.14 -8.78
C LEU A 40 5.74 -3.60 -8.85
N CYS A 41 4.63 -2.94 -8.52
CA CYS A 41 4.60 -1.47 -8.48
C CYS A 41 5.47 -0.92 -7.32
N ALA A 42 5.40 -1.52 -6.15
CA ALA A 42 6.18 -1.11 -4.99
C ALA A 42 7.68 -1.32 -5.21
N ALA A 43 8.08 -2.51 -5.66
CA ALA A 43 9.45 -2.90 -5.98
C ALA A 43 10.07 -1.97 -7.03
N ASP A 44 9.37 -1.67 -8.13
CA ASP A 44 9.91 -0.76 -9.14
C ASP A 44 10.13 0.67 -8.61
N SER A 45 9.20 1.17 -7.79
CA SER A 45 9.30 2.52 -7.22
C SER A 45 10.36 2.67 -6.13
N VAL A 46 10.66 1.60 -5.40
CA VAL A 46 11.56 1.61 -4.23
C VAL A 46 12.84 0.82 -4.49
N LEU A 47 12.74 -0.51 -4.62
CA LEU A 47 13.89 -1.41 -4.75
C LEU A 47 14.68 -1.13 -6.02
N TYR A 48 14.02 -1.08 -7.18
CA TYR A 48 14.74 -0.94 -8.45
C TYR A 48 15.33 0.45 -8.61
N THR A 49 14.67 1.45 -8.03
CA THR A 49 15.21 2.81 -7.98
C THR A 49 16.45 2.88 -7.08
N ALA A 50 16.47 2.14 -5.96
CA ALA A 50 17.65 2.05 -5.09
C ALA A 50 18.79 1.28 -5.78
N ALA A 51 18.49 0.12 -6.36
CA ALA A 51 19.44 -0.70 -7.11
C ALA A 51 20.11 0.07 -8.27
N GLN A 52 19.34 0.82 -9.06
CA GLN A 52 19.89 1.67 -10.14
C GLN A 52 20.89 2.71 -9.66
N ARG A 53 20.78 3.18 -8.42
CA ARG A 53 21.61 4.26 -7.85
C ARG A 53 22.83 3.75 -7.11
N ARG A 54 22.72 2.57 -6.48
CA ARG A 54 23.72 2.05 -5.55
C ARG A 54 24.58 0.93 -6.14
N LEU A 55 24.01 0.10 -7.02
CA LEU A 55 24.73 -1.06 -7.55
C LEU A 55 25.55 -0.73 -8.80
N PRO A 56 26.74 -1.32 -8.97
CA PRO A 56 27.43 -1.32 -10.25
C PRO A 56 26.55 -1.99 -11.30
N ASP A 57 26.49 -1.40 -12.50
CA ASP A 57 25.58 -1.82 -13.58
C ASP A 57 24.09 -1.91 -13.20
N GLY A 58 23.67 -1.23 -12.13
CA GLY A 58 22.30 -1.32 -11.60
C GLY A 58 21.20 -1.05 -12.63
N ARG A 59 21.46 -0.17 -13.62
CA ARG A 59 20.54 0.07 -14.75
C ARG A 59 20.33 -1.17 -15.61
N LYS A 60 21.40 -1.89 -15.96
CA LYS A 60 21.34 -3.09 -16.80
C LYS A 60 20.63 -4.22 -16.05
N ARG A 61 20.93 -4.38 -14.75
CA ARG A 61 20.31 -5.40 -13.90
C ARG A 61 18.82 -5.16 -13.71
N VAL A 62 18.42 -3.93 -13.41
CA VAL A 62 17.01 -3.55 -13.32
C VAL A 62 16.29 -3.69 -14.66
N ALA A 63 16.94 -3.40 -15.79
CA ALA A 63 16.34 -3.63 -17.10
C ALA A 63 16.04 -5.13 -17.34
N ALA A 64 16.93 -6.04 -16.92
CA ALA A 64 16.68 -7.47 -17.00
C ALA A 64 15.53 -7.91 -16.08
N LEU A 65 15.46 -7.38 -14.86
CA LEU A 65 14.39 -7.68 -13.91
C LEU A 65 13.02 -7.21 -14.44
N ARG A 66 12.95 -6.00 -15.01
CA ARG A 66 11.73 -5.46 -15.65
C ARG A 66 11.21 -6.30 -16.81
N VAL A 67 12.07 -7.05 -17.51
CA VAL A 67 11.63 -8.02 -18.52
C VAL A 67 10.88 -9.18 -17.85
N LEU A 68 11.31 -9.64 -16.68
CA LEU A 68 10.59 -10.63 -15.88
C LEU A 68 9.27 -10.06 -15.35
N ASP A 69 9.27 -8.84 -14.82
CA ASP A 69 8.04 -8.16 -14.37
C ASP A 69 7.01 -8.11 -15.49
N HIS A 70 7.44 -7.72 -16.70
CA HIS A 70 6.53 -7.59 -17.82
C HIS A 70 5.90 -8.93 -18.20
N ARG A 71 6.70 -10.01 -18.21
CA ARG A 71 6.20 -11.37 -18.45
C ARG A 71 5.23 -11.81 -17.37
N LEU A 72 5.52 -11.51 -16.11
CA LEU A 72 4.66 -11.79 -14.97
C LEU A 72 3.35 -11.00 -15.06
N GLN A 73 3.41 -9.70 -15.33
CA GLN A 73 2.24 -8.83 -15.56
C GLN A 73 1.33 -9.36 -16.66
N GLN A 74 1.89 -9.79 -17.79
CA GLN A 74 1.10 -10.40 -18.87
C GLN A 74 0.35 -11.66 -18.40
N ALA A 75 1.01 -12.53 -17.63
CA ALA A 75 0.38 -13.72 -17.09
C ALA A 75 -0.72 -13.37 -16.07
N LEU A 76 -0.48 -12.37 -15.21
CA LEU A 76 -1.49 -11.86 -14.27
C LEU A 76 -2.70 -11.26 -14.99
N CYS A 77 -2.50 -10.52 -16.09
CA CYS A 77 -3.60 -10.01 -16.91
C CYS A 77 -4.45 -11.15 -17.50
N LEU A 78 -3.83 -12.23 -17.99
CA LEU A 78 -4.55 -13.38 -18.51
C LEU A 78 -5.33 -14.11 -17.41
N LEU A 79 -4.73 -14.29 -16.24
CA LEU A 79 -5.40 -14.86 -15.08
C LEU A 79 -6.59 -14.00 -14.63
N ASP A 80 -6.40 -12.68 -14.47
CA ASP A 80 -7.48 -11.76 -14.05
C ASP A 80 -8.64 -11.75 -15.05
N ARG A 81 -8.35 -11.72 -16.35
CA ARG A 81 -9.37 -11.84 -17.42
C ARG A 81 -10.11 -13.17 -17.35
N ARG A 82 -9.39 -14.27 -17.17
CA ARG A 82 -10.01 -15.61 -17.07
C ARG A 82 -10.91 -15.73 -15.85
N VAL A 83 -10.51 -15.19 -14.70
CA VAL A 83 -11.31 -15.22 -13.46
C VAL A 83 -12.52 -14.29 -13.58
N THR A 84 -12.38 -13.16 -14.27
CA THR A 84 -13.48 -12.21 -14.54
C THR A 84 -14.44 -12.71 -15.64
N GLY A 85 -14.22 -13.91 -16.19
CA GLY A 85 -15.16 -14.55 -17.11
C GLY A 85 -14.99 -14.17 -18.57
N ASP A 86 -13.78 -13.79 -19.01
CA ASP A 86 -13.51 -13.54 -20.43
C ASP A 86 -13.76 -14.78 -21.28
N VAL A 87 -14.78 -14.70 -22.15
CA VAL A 87 -15.24 -15.81 -23.01
C VAL A 87 -14.17 -16.30 -23.98
N HIS A 88 -13.23 -15.44 -24.38
CA HIS A 88 -12.14 -15.82 -25.27
C HIS A 88 -11.10 -16.73 -24.60
N LEU A 89 -11.07 -16.75 -23.27
CA LEU A 89 -10.14 -17.56 -22.48
C LEU A 89 -10.81 -18.80 -21.88
N ALA A 90 -12.13 -18.97 -22.07
CA ALA A 90 -12.92 -20.04 -21.45
C ALA A 90 -12.51 -21.45 -21.90
N GLY A 91 -11.91 -21.60 -23.08
CA GLY A 91 -11.43 -22.88 -23.61
C GLY A 91 -10.19 -23.44 -22.92
N VAL A 92 -9.57 -22.70 -22.00
CA VAL A 92 -8.39 -23.12 -21.24
C VAL A 92 -8.71 -23.18 -19.75
N ALA A 93 -8.22 -24.25 -19.11
CA ALA A 93 -8.37 -24.48 -17.67
C ALA A 93 -7.70 -23.35 -16.87
N ILE A 94 -8.33 -22.91 -15.78
CA ILE A 94 -7.82 -21.80 -14.95
C ILE A 94 -6.44 -22.13 -14.36
N GLU A 95 -6.21 -23.40 -14.04
CA GLU A 95 -4.98 -23.96 -13.52
C GLU A 95 -3.80 -23.73 -14.47
N THR A 96 -4.05 -23.73 -15.78
CA THR A 96 -3.01 -23.44 -16.78
C THR A 96 -2.49 -22.01 -16.66
N TYR A 97 -3.40 -21.05 -16.41
CA TYR A 97 -3.00 -19.65 -16.18
C TYR A 97 -2.36 -19.46 -14.81
N ALA A 98 -2.88 -20.15 -13.77
CA ALA A 98 -2.29 -20.13 -12.44
C ALA A 98 -0.84 -20.67 -12.45
N GLU A 99 -0.59 -21.76 -13.17
CA GLU A 99 0.75 -22.33 -13.32
C GLU A 99 1.68 -21.41 -14.13
N ALA A 100 1.17 -20.77 -15.16
CA ALA A 100 1.92 -19.76 -15.92
C ALA A 100 2.35 -18.57 -15.04
N VAL A 101 1.50 -18.14 -14.10
CA VAL A 101 1.83 -17.13 -13.08
C VAL A 101 2.86 -17.68 -12.09
N ARG A 102 2.65 -18.88 -11.54
CA ARG A 102 3.56 -19.54 -10.58
C ARG A 102 5.00 -19.60 -11.10
N SER A 103 5.19 -20.14 -12.30
CA SER A 103 6.51 -20.25 -12.92
C SER A 103 7.20 -18.89 -13.12
N ARG A 104 6.46 -17.87 -13.56
CA ARG A 104 7.01 -16.51 -13.76
C ARG A 104 7.30 -15.80 -12.45
N LEU A 105 6.45 -16.00 -11.45
CA LEU A 105 6.61 -15.44 -10.12
C LEU A 105 7.85 -16.01 -9.43
N GLN A 106 8.10 -17.32 -9.57
CA GLN A 106 9.32 -17.95 -9.06
C GLN A 106 10.58 -17.38 -9.72
N ALA A 107 10.61 -17.30 -11.06
CA ALA A 107 11.73 -16.71 -11.79
C ALA A 107 11.98 -15.24 -11.41
N HIS A 108 10.90 -14.46 -11.22
CA HIS A 108 10.99 -13.09 -10.72
C HIS A 108 11.54 -13.03 -9.29
N ALA A 109 11.02 -13.87 -8.39
CA ALA A 109 11.42 -13.90 -6.99
C ALA A 109 12.89 -14.27 -6.81
N GLU A 110 13.40 -15.23 -7.57
CA GLU A 110 14.82 -15.61 -7.57
C GLU A 110 15.71 -14.44 -8.01
N ALA A 111 15.35 -13.78 -9.12
CA ALA A 111 16.11 -12.65 -9.64
C ALA A 111 16.05 -11.42 -8.71
N GLU A 112 14.90 -11.16 -8.09
CA GLU A 112 14.76 -10.08 -7.12
C GLU A 112 15.53 -10.37 -5.83
N ALA A 113 15.50 -11.60 -5.32
CA ALA A 113 16.27 -12.00 -4.15
C ALA A 113 17.77 -11.77 -4.35
N GLN A 114 18.31 -12.14 -5.52
CA GLN A 114 19.70 -11.84 -5.89
C GLN A 114 19.98 -10.33 -5.93
N LEU A 115 19.02 -9.53 -6.44
CA LEU A 115 19.16 -8.08 -6.46
C LEU A 115 19.18 -7.49 -5.04
N VAL A 116 18.31 -7.98 -4.14
CA VAL A 116 18.24 -7.53 -2.74
C VAL A 116 19.48 -7.94 -1.98
N GLU A 117 19.95 -9.19 -2.12
CA GLU A 117 21.18 -9.67 -1.49
C GLU A 117 22.38 -8.80 -1.87
N GLU A 118 22.55 -8.52 -3.17
CA GLU A 118 23.65 -7.66 -3.60
C GLU A 118 23.47 -6.20 -3.14
N LEU A 119 22.23 -5.73 -3.02
CA LEU A 119 21.95 -4.39 -2.51
C LEU A 119 22.29 -4.27 -1.01
N THR A 120 22.06 -5.32 -0.22
CA THR A 120 22.30 -5.32 1.23
C THR A 120 23.77 -5.46 1.61
N VAL A 121 24.63 -6.01 0.75
CA VAL A 121 26.09 -6.14 1.00
C VAL A 121 26.73 -4.80 1.40
N ASP A 122 26.36 -3.70 0.75
CA ASP A 122 26.93 -2.37 0.97
C ASP A 122 26.00 -1.42 1.74
N LEU A 123 24.83 -1.90 2.20
CA LEU A 123 23.89 -1.09 2.97
C LEU A 123 24.27 -1.09 4.45
N SER A 124 24.22 0.09 5.06
CA SER A 124 24.20 0.18 6.52
C SER A 124 22.83 -0.25 7.05
N ALA A 125 22.79 -0.80 8.26
CA ALA A 125 21.53 -1.18 8.93
C ALA A 125 20.43 -0.07 8.91
N PRO A 126 20.72 1.22 9.17
CA PRO A 126 19.68 2.24 9.08
C PRO A 126 19.19 2.50 7.65
N ASP A 127 20.05 2.42 6.64
CA ASP A 127 19.65 2.57 5.24
C ASP A 127 18.76 1.39 4.78
N GLU A 128 19.07 0.19 5.25
CA GLU A 128 18.28 -1.01 4.99
C GLU A 128 16.88 -0.91 5.63
N GLN A 129 16.82 -0.49 6.89
CA GLN A 129 15.55 -0.30 7.60
C GLN A 129 14.68 0.76 6.91
N GLU A 130 15.27 1.89 6.49
CA GLU A 130 14.54 2.91 5.73
C GLU A 130 14.02 2.36 4.40
N LEU A 131 14.80 1.52 3.71
CA LEU A 131 14.36 0.89 2.47
C LEU A 131 13.18 -0.06 2.70
N CYS A 132 13.22 -0.85 3.78
CA CYS A 132 12.14 -1.75 4.20
C CYS A 132 10.84 -0.98 4.52
N VAL A 133 10.95 0.11 5.29
CA VAL A 133 9.81 0.99 5.62
C VAL A 133 9.21 1.60 4.36
N ARG A 134 10.05 2.07 3.44
CA ARG A 134 9.60 2.65 2.16
C ARG A 134 8.92 1.63 1.27
N LEU A 135 9.44 0.40 1.18
CA LEU A 135 8.85 -0.68 0.40
C LEU A 135 7.48 -1.05 0.97
N THR A 136 7.40 -1.26 2.28
CA THR A 136 6.15 -1.56 2.99
C THR A 136 5.11 -0.45 2.78
N LYS A 137 5.54 0.82 2.84
CA LYS A 137 4.64 1.96 2.59
C LYS A 137 4.19 2.05 1.13
N ALA A 138 5.06 1.73 0.18
CA ALA A 138 4.72 1.70 -1.23
C ALA A 138 3.68 0.62 -1.54
N MET A 139 3.82 -0.57 -0.93
CA MET A 139 2.86 -1.67 -1.02
C MET A 139 1.44 -1.23 -0.62
N LEU A 140 1.29 -0.46 0.46
CA LEU A 140 -0.03 0.01 0.95
C LEU A 140 -0.79 0.91 -0.03
N HIS A 141 -0.06 1.53 -0.97
CA HIS A 141 -0.62 2.48 -1.92
C HIS A 141 -0.54 2.00 -3.37
N ALA A 142 0.01 0.80 -3.59
CA ALA A 142 0.16 0.24 -4.91
C ALA A 142 -1.19 -0.25 -5.46
N PRO A 143 -1.39 -0.20 -6.79
CA PRO A 143 -2.56 -0.77 -7.44
C PRO A 143 -2.59 -2.29 -7.28
N THR A 144 -3.77 -2.88 -7.10
CA THR A 144 -3.95 -4.34 -6.93
C THR A 144 -4.32 -5.03 -8.26
N ARG A 145 -4.54 -4.27 -9.34
CA ARG A 145 -4.79 -4.84 -10.69
C ARG A 145 -3.58 -4.81 -11.61
N PRO A 146 -3.44 -5.82 -12.48
CA PRO A 146 -2.31 -5.93 -13.39
C PRO A 146 -2.55 -4.97 -14.55
N HIS A 147 -1.75 -3.92 -14.62
CA HIS A 147 -1.82 -2.94 -15.68
C HIS A 147 -0.92 -3.35 -16.86
N PRO A 148 -1.45 -3.57 -18.06
CA PRO A 148 -0.61 -3.89 -19.22
C PRO A 148 0.22 -2.69 -19.73
N TYR A 149 -0.01 -1.47 -19.21
CA TYR A 149 0.56 -0.23 -19.77
C TYR A 149 1.13 0.77 -18.76
N THR A 150 1.92 0.34 -17.78
CA THR A 150 2.77 1.30 -17.04
C THR A 150 4.24 1.15 -17.40
N ARG A 151 4.63 1.79 -18.52
CA ARG A 151 5.53 2.96 -18.56
C ARG A 151 6.20 3.13 -19.92
N HIS A 152 5.73 4.11 -20.69
CA HIS A 152 6.55 4.94 -21.61
C HIS A 152 6.00 6.37 -21.86
N SER A 153 5.05 6.90 -21.07
CA SER A 153 4.47 8.24 -21.32
C SER A 153 4.25 9.05 -20.02
N PRO A 154 4.50 10.38 -19.99
CA PRO A 154 4.31 11.23 -18.81
C PRO A 154 2.85 11.28 -18.28
N LEU A 155 1.87 10.80 -19.06
CA LEU A 155 0.47 10.64 -18.65
C LEU A 155 0.22 9.43 -17.73
N SER A 156 1.18 8.49 -17.63
CA SER A 156 1.02 7.24 -16.87
C SER A 156 0.81 7.44 -15.37
N ARG A 157 1.34 8.52 -14.79
CA ARG A 157 1.20 8.83 -13.36
C ARG A 157 -0.22 9.28 -12.98
N LEU A 158 -0.95 9.89 -13.90
CA LEU A 158 -2.34 10.32 -13.67
C LEU A 158 -3.30 9.14 -13.85
N ILE A 159 -3.06 8.31 -14.86
CA ILE A 159 -3.81 7.08 -15.13
C ILE A 159 -3.66 6.11 -13.95
N ALA A 160 -2.43 5.89 -13.45
CA ALA A 160 -2.20 5.06 -12.26
C ALA A 160 -2.93 5.54 -10.99
N ARG A 161 -3.13 6.86 -10.84
CA ARG A 161 -3.88 7.44 -9.71
C ARG A 161 -5.39 7.29 -9.86
N LEU A 162 -5.91 7.45 -11.07
CA LEU A 162 -7.32 7.23 -11.36
C LEU A 162 -7.67 5.74 -11.21
N ASP A 163 -6.80 4.86 -11.70
CA ASP A 163 -6.97 3.40 -11.59
C ASP A 163 -6.91 2.92 -10.15
N ALA A 164 -5.95 3.39 -9.32
CA ALA A 164 -5.91 3.03 -7.89
C ALA A 164 -7.19 3.42 -7.12
N THR A 165 -7.90 4.44 -7.58
CA THR A 165 -9.17 4.87 -6.98
C THR A 165 -10.34 3.98 -7.43
N VAL A 166 -10.40 3.64 -8.73
CA VAL A 166 -11.40 2.72 -9.28
C VAL A 166 -11.23 1.31 -8.74
N ASP A 167 -9.98 0.90 -8.55
CA ASP A 167 -9.59 -0.39 -7.99
C ASP A 167 -10.03 -0.53 -6.53
N ARG A 168 -9.84 0.52 -5.73
CA ARG A 168 -10.34 0.56 -4.34
C ARG A 168 -11.87 0.47 -4.25
N VAL A 169 -12.59 1.00 -5.24
CA VAL A 169 -14.06 0.86 -5.32
C VAL A 169 -14.43 -0.57 -5.72
N ARG A 170 -13.68 -1.19 -6.64
CA ARG A 170 -13.89 -2.60 -7.02
C ARG A 170 -13.52 -3.58 -5.92
N ASP A 171 -12.47 -3.35 -5.14
CA ASP A 171 -12.08 -4.20 -4.01
C ASP A 171 -13.12 -4.18 -2.89
N VAL A 172 -13.79 -3.04 -2.69
CA VAL A 172 -14.92 -2.90 -1.76
C VAL A 172 -16.17 -3.62 -2.26
N LEU A 173 -16.38 -3.70 -3.59
CA LEU A 173 -17.50 -4.40 -4.20
C LEU A 173 -17.29 -5.92 -4.29
N ASP A 174 -16.05 -6.38 -4.52
CA ASP A 174 -15.70 -7.80 -4.66
C ASP A 174 -15.45 -8.50 -3.30
N ASN A 175 -15.55 -7.80 -2.16
CA ASN A 175 -15.22 -8.32 -0.82
C ASN A 175 -13.84 -9.02 -0.74
N ARG A 176 -12.85 -8.50 -1.47
CA ARG A 176 -11.49 -9.07 -1.48
C ARG A 176 -10.74 -8.69 -0.20
N VAL A 177 -9.94 -9.62 0.31
CA VAL A 177 -8.95 -9.35 1.36
C VAL A 177 -7.90 -8.39 0.81
N VAL A 178 -8.09 -7.10 1.05
CA VAL A 178 -7.09 -6.08 0.70
C VAL A 178 -5.86 -6.31 1.59
N PRO A 179 -4.65 -6.43 1.00
CA PRO A 179 -3.38 -6.41 1.71
C PRO A 179 -3.23 -5.18 2.62
N THR A 180 -3.76 -5.24 3.84
CA THR A 180 -3.66 -4.13 4.80
C THR A 180 -3.18 -4.69 6.12
N PRO A 181 -2.05 -4.22 6.67
CA PRO A 181 -1.82 -4.30 8.10
C PRO A 181 -2.95 -3.52 8.76
N GLN A 182 -3.76 -4.20 9.56
CA GLN A 182 -4.92 -3.61 10.21
C GLN A 182 -4.47 -2.47 11.14
N ARG A 183 -4.59 -1.22 10.68
CA ARG A 183 -4.80 -0.11 11.60
C ARG A 183 -6.30 0.01 11.80
N PRO A 184 -6.82 -0.05 13.04
CA PRO A 184 -8.20 0.30 13.30
C PRO A 184 -8.41 1.74 12.81
N ARG A 185 -9.17 1.89 11.73
CA ARG A 185 -9.55 3.21 11.24
C ARG A 185 -10.41 3.84 12.31
N THR A 186 -10.00 4.97 12.85
CA THR A 186 -10.87 5.79 13.70
C THR A 186 -12.11 6.14 12.85
N PRO A 187 -13.34 5.87 13.34
CA PRO A 187 -14.54 6.22 12.60
C PRO A 187 -14.52 7.71 12.27
N CYS A 188 -14.53 8.05 10.99
CA CYS A 188 -14.68 9.45 10.56
C CYS A 188 -16.17 9.79 10.64
N VAL A 189 -16.50 10.90 11.31
CA VAL A 189 -17.87 11.39 11.35
C VAL A 189 -18.28 11.76 9.92
N PRO A 190 -19.35 11.17 9.36
CA PRO A 190 -19.77 11.48 8.00
C PRO A 190 -20.14 12.96 7.88
N GLY A 191 -19.63 13.62 6.84
CA GLY A 191 -20.03 14.99 6.52
C GLY A 191 -21.50 15.08 6.12
N ARG A 192 -22.02 16.31 5.98
CA ARG A 192 -23.45 16.60 5.70
C ARG A 192 -24.05 15.74 4.57
N TRP A 193 -23.31 15.56 3.48
CA TRP A 193 -23.72 14.72 2.35
C TRP A 193 -23.72 13.22 2.67
N GLY A 194 -22.77 12.76 3.49
CA GLY A 194 -22.72 11.37 3.97
C GLY A 194 -23.87 11.05 4.91
N SER A 195 -24.22 11.95 5.83
CA SER A 195 -25.40 11.77 6.69
C SER A 195 -26.70 11.75 5.88
N TYR A 196 -26.81 12.59 4.85
CA TYR A 196 -27.96 12.62 3.95
C TYR A 196 -28.12 11.31 3.17
N LEU A 197 -27.04 10.80 2.57
CA LEU A 197 -27.06 9.53 1.82
C LEU A 197 -27.30 8.31 2.72
N MET A 198 -26.83 8.33 3.96
CA MET A 198 -27.00 7.23 4.92
C MET A 198 -28.29 7.34 5.73
N ALA A 199 -29.15 8.32 5.44
CA ALA A 199 -30.36 8.64 6.21
C ALA A 199 -30.13 8.73 7.74
N GLN A 200 -28.92 9.13 8.15
CA GLN A 200 -28.57 9.26 9.55
C GLN A 200 -28.89 10.69 10.03
N PRO A 201 -29.52 10.86 11.21
CA PRO A 201 -29.77 12.18 11.75
C PRO A 201 -28.44 12.91 11.95
N TYR A 202 -28.33 14.09 11.32
CA TYR A 202 -27.13 14.91 11.43
C TYR A 202 -26.92 15.32 12.90
N PRO A 203 -25.74 15.12 13.50
CA PRO A 203 -25.48 15.59 14.86
C PRO A 203 -25.55 17.12 14.86
N SER A 204 -26.60 17.65 15.45
CA SER A 204 -26.78 19.09 15.60
C SER A 204 -25.68 19.66 16.48
N ALA A 205 -25.18 20.84 16.13
CA ALA A 205 -24.00 21.50 16.71
C ALA A 205 -24.13 21.91 18.20
N LYS A 206 -24.97 21.24 18.99
CA LYS A 206 -25.15 21.45 20.42
C LYS A 206 -24.55 20.36 21.32
N GLN A 207 -23.82 19.39 20.76
CA GLN A 207 -23.08 18.40 21.56
C GLN A 207 -21.60 18.41 21.21
N GLN A 208 -20.94 19.52 21.52
CA GLN A 208 -19.48 19.58 21.59
C GLN A 208 -19.07 20.44 22.79
N LEU A 209 -19.01 19.79 23.96
CA LEU A 209 -18.16 20.18 25.07
C LEU A 209 -17.67 18.88 25.73
N PRO A 210 -16.37 18.56 25.67
CA PRO A 210 -15.78 17.66 26.64
C PRO A 210 -15.77 18.40 27.97
N GLY A 211 -16.77 18.12 28.81
CA GLY A 211 -16.79 18.57 30.20
C GLY A 211 -15.66 17.88 30.96
N ALA A 212 -14.61 18.63 31.26
CA ALA A 212 -13.68 18.31 32.32
C ALA A 212 -14.46 18.18 33.64
N GLN A 213 -14.49 16.97 34.19
CA GLN A 213 -14.93 16.75 35.57
C GLN A 213 -13.87 15.90 36.27
N GLY A 214 -13.27 16.47 37.32
CA GLY A 214 -12.55 15.68 38.33
C GLY A 214 -11.26 16.30 38.89
N ALA A 215 -11.36 17.43 39.61
CA ALA A 215 -10.44 17.82 40.70
C ALA A 215 -11.07 19.01 41.46
N THR A 216 -11.97 18.75 42.41
CA THR A 216 -11.73 18.84 43.87
C THR A 216 -11.21 20.19 44.37
N GLY A 217 -12.06 20.90 45.11
CA GLY A 217 -11.71 21.32 46.46
C GLY A 217 -11.11 22.71 46.64
N THR A 218 -11.99 23.62 47.07
CA THR A 218 -11.81 24.57 48.19
C THR A 218 -10.89 25.80 48.05
N ASP A 219 -11.48 26.90 48.53
CA ASP A 219 -10.86 28.11 49.10
C ASP A 219 -10.37 29.24 48.18
N LEU A 220 -11.31 30.16 47.95
CA LEU A 220 -11.06 31.61 47.85
C LEU A 220 -10.80 32.17 49.26
N PRO A 221 -9.79 33.05 49.42
CA PRO A 221 -9.92 34.16 50.35
C PRO A 221 -9.96 35.52 49.60
N PRO A 222 -10.67 36.52 50.13
CA PRO A 222 -10.86 37.82 49.50
C PRO A 222 -9.81 38.85 49.94
N SER A 223 -9.73 39.91 49.13
CA SER A 223 -9.30 41.27 49.49
C SER A 223 -7.82 41.63 49.33
N ALA A 224 -7.56 42.50 48.35
CA ALA A 224 -6.64 43.63 48.52
C ALA A 224 -7.06 44.77 47.58
N ARG A 225 -7.80 45.74 48.13
CA ARG A 225 -7.87 47.12 47.64
C ARG A 225 -6.46 47.73 47.74
N ALA A 226 -6.04 48.48 46.72
CA ALA A 226 -5.62 49.89 46.85
C ALA A 226 -4.91 50.39 45.58
N GLY A 227 -5.24 51.62 45.17
CA GLY A 227 -4.25 52.51 44.54
C GLY A 227 -4.47 52.89 43.08
N SER A 228 -5.43 53.78 42.81
CA SER A 228 -5.25 54.86 41.82
C SER A 228 -5.05 56.17 42.59
N PRO A 229 -4.59 57.28 41.98
CA PRO A 229 -3.65 57.51 40.88
C PRO A 229 -2.53 58.50 41.36
N PRO A 230 -1.76 59.15 40.46
CA PRO A 230 -2.13 60.54 40.18
C PRO A 230 -1.98 60.97 38.70
N ALA A 231 -2.80 61.97 38.33
CA ALA A 231 -2.80 62.69 37.06
C ALA A 231 -1.63 63.71 36.99
N PRO A 232 -1.27 64.20 35.79
CA PRO A 232 -0.04 64.95 35.54
C PRO A 232 -0.19 66.44 35.85
N PRO A 233 0.94 67.16 36.00
CA PRO A 233 0.96 68.57 35.64
C PRO A 233 2.05 68.92 34.63
N SER A 234 1.73 69.94 33.83
CA SER A 234 2.63 70.78 33.04
C SER A 234 3.70 71.47 33.87
#